data_AF-A0A9W8U9Q9-F1
#
_entry.id   AF-A0A9W8U9Q9-F1
#
_cell.length_a   1.000
_cell.length_b   1.000
_cell.length_c   1.000
_cell.angle_alpha   90.00
_cell.angle_beta   90.00
_cell.angle_gamma   90.00
#
_symmetry.space_group_name_H-M   'P 1'
#
loop_
_entity.id
_entity.type
_entity.pdbx_description
1 polymer ?
#
loop_
_entity_poly.entity_id
_entity_poly.type
_entity_poly.pdbx_seq_one_letter_code
_entity_poly.pdbx_strand_id
1 'polypeptide(L)'
;MAVQHFSRPKESDPDSEEALWDIREVHRFDGRGRHTKEDAVDITDPDYVPHGSAFSLKWSPWSNSMGRRTAILAYLAKNHVGFRRVTILGNWERGESPHIEVDNVDTAAICMFLSTDAYVEWQDQIVYDGDTPTARGVVATPFDVKPFQVSLVDAEQPADSHYTWECSTTYPKEGEMVSSNPITGLMVHDQSDVKPGPVPHYSIVRLSATSRNQDWFQTNLSTEEAAVPKWAARIRRQTTRLVPRVAALEGIDSDSEDSEDDLMEEDTSQLQVPEARYRIWGLAHSPGGGTTAVLVSRYNTLHPERRALCKLMFSRRDEERDEAAGSVMSVKQLTTEGQVWEWMYGNGPEVLGTTSTSKIAPELHNTPLREQFKDITAQQRCVFCDAALRLEEDEAKCDNGHMFARCASTGLAIMAPDISRICAVCELRCLKVTELTRIAVQNFGPGTRIESSGETCGGCGGKFVA
;
A
#
# COMPACT_ATOMS: atom_id res chain seq x y z
N MET A 1 -2.47 20.42 -0.95
CA MET A 1 -3.72 20.74 -1.67
C MET A 1 -4.87 20.05 -0.98
N ALA A 2 -6.00 20.72 -0.77
CA ALA A 2 -7.26 20.09 -0.40
C ALA A 2 -8.17 20.06 -1.63
N VAL A 3 -8.76 18.90 -1.91
CA VAL A 3 -9.72 18.69 -2.98
C VAL A 3 -11.00 18.16 -2.36
N GLN A 4 -12.10 18.88 -2.51
CA GLN A 4 -13.39 18.49 -2.00
C GLN A 4 -14.43 18.51 -3.11
N HIS A 5 -15.32 17.53 -3.06
CA HIS A 5 -16.54 17.50 -3.86
C HIS A 5 -17.73 17.56 -2.91
N PHE A 6 -18.58 18.57 -3.05
CA PHE A 6 -19.75 18.74 -2.20
C PHE A 6 -20.89 19.42 -2.96
N SER A 7 -22.10 19.20 -2.47
CA SER A 7 -23.30 19.87 -2.95
C SER A 7 -23.62 21.06 -2.07
N ARG A 8 -24.10 22.16 -2.66
CA ARG A 8 -24.73 23.26 -1.92
C ARG A 8 -26.03 23.70 -2.61
N PRO A 9 -26.99 24.30 -1.91
CA PRO A 9 -28.16 24.90 -2.53
C PRO A 9 -27.75 25.98 -3.55
N LYS A 10 -28.38 26.01 -4.71
CA LYS A 10 -28.16 27.06 -5.69
C LYS A 10 -28.69 28.39 -5.15
N GLU A 11 -27.92 29.46 -5.31
CA GLU A 11 -28.38 30.81 -4.93
C GLU A 11 -29.68 31.20 -5.65
N SER A 12 -29.91 30.69 -6.86
CA SER A 12 -31.10 30.97 -7.67
C SER A 12 -32.32 30.11 -7.32
N ASP A 13 -32.11 28.94 -6.71
CA ASP A 13 -33.16 27.96 -6.43
C ASP A 13 -32.74 27.09 -5.22
N PRO A 14 -33.18 27.45 -3.99
CA PRO A 14 -32.77 26.76 -2.77
C PRO A 14 -33.20 25.30 -2.69
N ASP A 15 -34.20 24.89 -3.48
CA ASP A 15 -34.68 23.50 -3.56
C ASP A 15 -33.83 22.66 -4.55
N SER A 16 -32.90 23.30 -5.28
CA SER A 16 -31.98 22.66 -6.22
C SER A 16 -30.54 22.73 -5.72
N GLU A 17 -29.88 21.56 -5.63
CA GLU A 17 -28.46 21.49 -5.30
C GLU A 17 -27.56 21.66 -6.55
N GLU A 18 -26.42 22.33 -6.38
CA GLU A 18 -25.31 22.30 -7.32
C GLU A 18 -24.12 21.53 -6.75
N ALA A 19 -23.53 20.66 -7.57
CA ALA A 19 -22.32 19.93 -7.23
C ALA A 19 -21.08 20.76 -7.60
N LEU A 20 -20.17 20.94 -6.64
CA LEU A 20 -19.00 21.77 -6.78
C LEU A 20 -17.73 20.99 -6.46
N TRP A 21 -16.68 21.31 -7.21
CA TRP A 21 -15.31 20.95 -6.88
C TRP A 21 -14.61 22.16 -6.29
N ASP A 22 -14.12 22.03 -5.07
CA ASP A 22 -13.31 23.03 -4.40
C ASP A 22 -11.88 22.52 -4.28
N ILE A 23 -10.96 23.22 -4.94
CA ILE A 23 -9.54 22.89 -4.99
C ILE A 23 -8.79 24.08 -4.41
N ARG A 24 -8.17 23.89 -3.24
CA ARG A 24 -7.45 24.96 -2.54
C ARG A 24 -6.05 24.51 -2.15
N GLU A 25 -5.11 25.44 -2.27
CA GLU A 25 -3.83 25.29 -1.60
C GLU A 25 -4.00 25.62 -0.13
N VAL A 26 -3.75 24.61 0.71
CA VAL A 26 -3.90 24.70 2.17
C VAL A 26 -2.57 24.96 2.86
N HIS A 27 -1.47 24.51 2.26
CA HIS A 27 -0.12 24.75 2.75
C HIS A 27 0.89 24.50 1.63
N ARG A 28 2.06 25.13 1.74
CA ARG A 28 3.25 24.91 0.92
C ARG A 28 4.50 24.96 1.78
N PHE A 29 5.47 24.11 1.52
CA PHE A 29 6.79 24.17 2.12
C PHE A 29 7.86 23.93 1.06
N ASP A 30 9.08 24.38 1.33
CA ASP A 30 10.23 24.15 0.45
C ASP A 30 10.90 22.81 0.79
N GLY A 31 10.94 21.90 -0.19
CA GLY A 31 11.54 20.58 -0.10
C GLY A 31 12.85 20.46 -0.89
N ARG A 32 13.58 21.55 -1.14
CA ARG A 32 14.88 21.51 -1.83
C ARG A 32 16.01 20.84 -1.03
N GLY A 33 15.77 20.55 0.25
CA GLY A 33 16.75 19.95 1.15
C GLY A 33 17.86 20.92 1.58
N ARG A 34 18.92 20.39 2.21
CA ARG A 34 20.02 21.19 2.79
C ARG A 34 21.16 21.48 1.80
N HIS A 35 21.23 20.74 0.69
CA HIS A 35 22.27 20.88 -0.34
C HIS A 35 21.87 21.88 -1.43
N THR A 36 21.71 23.14 -1.02
CA THR A 36 21.24 24.25 -1.85
C THR A 36 22.33 25.24 -2.24
N LYS A 37 23.55 25.06 -1.71
CA LYS A 37 24.73 25.78 -2.20
C LYS A 37 25.02 25.34 -3.64
N GLU A 38 25.77 26.14 -4.41
CA GLU A 38 26.04 26.00 -5.86
C GLU A 38 26.80 24.72 -6.28
N ASP A 39 26.57 23.56 -5.66
CA ASP A 39 27.01 22.27 -6.18
C ASP A 39 26.22 21.92 -7.44
N ALA A 40 26.88 21.49 -8.51
CA ALA A 40 26.33 20.75 -9.66
C ALA A 40 24.84 21.00 -9.93
N VAL A 41 24.47 22.27 -10.13
CA VAL A 41 23.12 22.70 -10.56
C VAL A 41 23.04 22.69 -12.08
N ASP A 42 24.19 22.81 -12.73
CA ASP A 42 24.35 22.70 -14.17
C ASP A 42 24.27 21.22 -14.58
N ILE A 43 23.37 20.91 -15.52
CA ILE A 43 23.22 19.58 -16.11
C ILE A 43 24.46 19.09 -16.87
N THR A 44 25.40 19.99 -17.17
CA THR A 44 26.68 19.67 -17.80
C THR A 44 27.78 19.31 -16.80
N ASP A 45 27.54 19.52 -15.50
CA ASP A 45 28.44 19.10 -14.44
C ASP A 45 28.49 17.56 -14.39
N PRO A 46 29.68 16.92 -14.41
CA PRO A 46 29.80 15.47 -14.30
C PRO A 46 29.21 14.89 -13.00
N ASP A 47 29.13 15.70 -11.94
CA ASP A 47 28.53 15.31 -10.66
C ASP A 47 27.02 15.63 -10.59
N TYR A 48 26.43 16.11 -11.69
CA TYR A 48 24.99 16.34 -11.76
C TYR A 48 24.22 15.02 -11.71
N VAL A 49 23.40 14.90 -10.67
CA VAL A 49 22.42 13.81 -10.54
C VAL A 49 21.02 14.43 -10.57
N PRO A 50 20.12 13.97 -11.46
CA PRO A 50 18.71 14.34 -11.42
C PRO A 50 18.13 14.14 -10.02
N HIS A 51 17.55 15.20 -9.46
CA HIS A 51 16.95 15.21 -8.13
C HIS A 51 15.59 15.91 -8.17
N GLY A 52 14.69 15.55 -7.24
CA GLY A 52 13.34 16.11 -7.18
C GLY A 52 12.41 15.55 -8.27
N SER A 53 11.71 14.47 -7.93
CA SER A 53 10.72 13.81 -8.80
C SER A 53 9.35 13.80 -8.12
N ALA A 54 8.26 13.70 -8.87
CA ALA A 54 6.95 13.44 -8.25
C ALA A 54 6.93 12.08 -7.51
N PHE A 55 7.78 11.13 -7.92
CA PHE A 55 7.91 9.82 -7.29
C PHE A 55 8.79 9.83 -6.04
N SER A 56 9.45 10.95 -5.73
CA SER A 56 10.27 11.07 -4.52
C SER A 56 9.49 11.53 -3.29
N LEU A 57 8.16 11.54 -3.34
CA LEU A 57 7.27 11.93 -2.24
C LEU A 57 6.48 10.73 -1.73
N LYS A 58 6.58 10.42 -0.44
CA LYS A 58 5.91 9.27 0.18
C LYS A 58 5.42 9.58 1.59
N TRP A 59 4.14 9.32 1.82
CA TRP A 59 3.51 9.48 3.13
C TRP A 59 3.80 8.28 4.02
N SER A 60 4.16 8.54 5.27
CA SER A 60 4.08 7.54 6.33
C SER A 60 2.62 7.16 6.59
N PRO A 61 2.38 6.05 7.33
CA PRO A 61 1.09 5.81 7.93
C PRO A 61 0.62 6.99 8.79
N TRP A 62 -0.69 7.16 8.89
CA TRP A 62 -1.29 8.19 9.74
C TRP A 62 -1.40 7.69 11.18
N SER A 63 -0.86 8.46 12.12
CA SER A 63 -1.14 8.28 13.53
C SER A 63 -2.32 9.16 13.94
N ASN A 64 -3.27 8.59 14.69
CA ASN A 64 -4.40 9.33 15.23
C ASN A 64 -4.27 9.40 16.75
N SER A 65 -4.07 10.59 17.30
CA SER A 65 -3.97 10.82 18.73
C SER A 65 -4.77 12.06 19.13
N MET A 66 -5.66 11.92 20.12
CA MET A 66 -6.41 13.04 20.73
C MET A 66 -7.11 13.98 19.72
N GLY A 67 -7.66 13.44 18.62
CA GLY A 67 -8.34 14.24 17.59
C GLY A 67 -7.40 14.97 16.62
N ARG A 68 -6.11 14.63 16.64
CA ARG A 68 -5.11 15.06 15.66
C ARG A 68 -4.69 13.86 14.83
N ARG A 69 -4.57 14.08 13.52
CA ARG A 69 -4.08 13.09 12.56
C ARG A 69 -2.72 13.55 12.07
N THR A 70 -1.67 12.81 12.41
CA THR A 70 -0.28 13.20 12.14
C THR A 70 0.36 12.19 11.21
N ALA A 71 1.06 12.67 10.19
CA ALA A 71 1.88 11.85 9.30
C ALA A 71 3.16 12.59 8.93
N ILE A 72 4.16 11.84 8.46
CA ILE A 72 5.40 12.35 7.92
C ILE A 72 5.36 12.23 6.40
N LEU A 73 5.64 13.32 5.70
CA LEU A 73 5.93 13.32 4.28
C LEU A 73 7.45 13.20 4.08
N ALA A 74 7.90 12.03 3.63
CA ALA A 74 9.26 11.86 3.15
C ALA A 74 9.40 12.48 1.75
N TYR A 75 10.48 13.21 1.54
CA TYR A 75 10.85 13.73 0.23
C TYR A 75 12.34 13.52 -0.07
N LEU A 76 12.67 13.21 -1.32
CA LEU A 76 14.07 13.20 -1.79
C LEU A 76 14.41 14.47 -2.56
N ALA A 77 15.53 15.05 -2.18
CA ALA A 77 16.21 16.13 -2.85
C ALA A 77 17.67 15.72 -3.14
N LYS A 78 18.51 16.67 -3.57
CA LYS A 78 19.90 16.41 -3.94
C LYS A 78 20.66 15.78 -2.77
N ASN A 79 20.95 14.47 -2.85
CA ASN A 79 21.62 13.70 -1.79
C ASN A 79 21.06 13.91 -0.38
N HIS A 80 19.75 14.16 -0.29
CA HIS A 80 19.07 14.55 0.94
C HIS A 80 17.69 13.91 1.01
N VAL A 81 17.41 13.29 2.15
CA VAL A 81 16.09 12.75 2.51
C VAL A 81 15.54 13.61 3.64
N GLY A 82 14.46 14.34 3.38
CA GLY A 82 13.80 15.16 4.38
C GLY A 82 12.50 14.52 4.84
N PHE A 83 12.20 14.67 6.13
CA PHE A 83 10.99 14.12 6.76
C PHE A 83 10.16 15.26 7.35
N ARG A 84 9.15 15.71 6.61
CA ARG A 84 8.32 16.84 7.01
C ARG A 84 7.04 16.37 7.70
N ARG A 85 6.82 16.78 8.95
CA ARG A 85 5.57 16.48 9.65
C ARG A 85 4.41 17.33 9.15
N VAL A 86 3.28 16.66 8.99
CA VAL A 86 2.00 17.26 8.63
C VAL A 86 0.95 16.78 9.63
N THR A 87 0.24 17.73 10.22
CA THR A 87 -0.80 17.50 11.22
C THR A 87 -2.11 18.06 10.73
N ILE A 88 -3.14 17.22 10.69
CA ILE A 88 -4.53 17.64 10.46
C ILE A 88 -5.20 17.77 11.82
N LEU A 89 -5.71 18.97 12.10
CA LEU A 89 -6.32 19.31 13.38
C LEU A 89 -7.84 19.19 13.30
N GLY A 90 -8.39 18.32 14.16
CA GLY A 90 -9.83 18.16 14.32
C GLY A 90 -10.52 17.55 13.10
N ASN A 91 -11.83 17.81 13.06
CA ASN A 91 -12.70 17.47 11.93
C ASN A 91 -13.20 18.77 11.31
N TRP A 92 -13.58 18.71 10.04
CA TRP A 92 -14.15 19.83 9.30
C TRP A 92 -15.43 19.37 8.60
N GLU A 93 -16.35 20.29 8.37
CA GLU A 93 -17.54 20.01 7.57
C GLU A 93 -17.22 20.05 6.08
N ARG A 94 -18.01 19.36 5.25
CA ARG A 94 -17.83 19.41 3.79
C ARG A 94 -18.07 20.84 3.29
N GLY A 95 -17.15 21.38 2.51
CA GLY A 95 -17.16 22.77 2.05
C GLY A 95 -16.31 23.71 2.91
N GLU A 96 -15.92 23.29 4.11
CA GLU A 96 -14.95 24.01 4.94
C GLU A 96 -13.52 23.58 4.62
N SER A 97 -12.57 24.50 4.82
CA SER A 97 -11.15 24.18 4.62
C SER A 97 -10.61 23.41 5.82
N PRO A 98 -9.93 22.26 5.61
CA PRO A 98 -9.32 21.53 6.71
C PRO A 98 -8.22 22.38 7.35
N HIS A 99 -8.12 22.33 8.67
CA HIS A 99 -7.02 22.97 9.38
C HIS A 99 -5.80 22.05 9.37
N ILE A 100 -4.80 22.43 8.57
CA ILE A 100 -3.57 21.67 8.36
C ILE A 100 -2.38 22.49 8.83
N GLU A 101 -1.59 21.91 9.72
CA GLU A 101 -0.30 22.43 10.14
C GLU A 101 0.79 21.61 9.47
N VAL A 102 1.77 22.29 8.88
CA VAL A 102 3.00 21.67 8.37
C VAL A 102 4.14 22.29 9.13
N ASP A 103 5.03 21.45 9.69
CA ASP A 103 6.16 21.95 10.45
C ASP A 103 7.05 22.86 9.58
N ASN A 104 7.65 23.89 10.17
CA ASN A 104 8.54 24.79 9.42
C ASN A 104 9.89 24.16 9.08
N VAL A 105 10.29 23.14 9.83
CA VAL A 105 11.52 22.36 9.63
C VAL A 105 11.19 20.88 9.49
N ASP A 106 12.11 20.12 8.92
CA ASP A 106 11.98 18.67 8.90
C ASP A 106 12.16 18.11 10.31
N THR A 107 11.32 17.15 10.67
CA THR A 107 11.38 16.41 11.92
C THR A 107 12.69 15.62 12.04
N ALA A 108 13.15 15.08 10.92
CA ALA A 108 14.45 14.45 10.78
C ALA A 108 14.95 14.68 9.35
N ALA A 109 16.27 14.60 9.14
CA ALA A 109 16.81 14.58 7.80
C ALA A 109 18.08 13.72 7.69
N ILE A 110 18.27 13.08 6.54
CA ILE A 110 19.42 12.22 6.26
C ILE A 110 20.14 12.75 5.03
N CYS A 111 21.41 13.10 5.18
CA CYS A 111 22.29 13.38 4.04
C CYS A 111 22.96 12.06 3.62
N MET A 112 22.75 11.65 2.37
CA MET A 112 23.33 10.42 1.84
C MET A 112 23.42 10.47 0.31
N PHE A 113 24.37 9.73 -0.26
CA PHE A 113 24.44 9.55 -1.70
C PHE A 113 23.20 8.78 -2.19
N LEU A 114 22.33 9.43 -2.96
CA LEU A 114 21.09 8.83 -3.46
C LEU A 114 21.22 8.28 -4.88
N SER A 115 22.05 8.91 -5.73
CA SER A 115 22.11 8.64 -7.18
C SER A 115 20.75 8.80 -7.89
N THR A 116 20.68 8.42 -9.16
CA THR A 116 19.42 8.39 -9.93
C THR A 116 18.45 7.35 -9.37
N ASP A 117 17.15 7.52 -9.60
CA ASP A 117 16.12 6.50 -9.27
C ASP A 117 16.03 6.08 -7.79
N ALA A 118 16.60 6.85 -6.86
CA ALA A 118 16.37 6.62 -5.45
C ALA A 118 14.90 6.86 -5.07
N TYR A 119 14.39 6.07 -4.14
CA TYR A 119 13.04 6.19 -3.61
C TYR A 119 12.97 5.77 -2.14
N VAL A 120 11.86 6.12 -1.50
CA VAL A 120 11.56 5.78 -0.11
C VAL A 120 10.38 4.83 -0.09
N GLU A 121 10.40 3.84 0.80
CA GLU A 121 9.21 3.07 1.15
C GLU A 121 9.04 3.04 2.67
N TRP A 122 7.79 3.18 3.11
CA TRP A 122 7.41 3.10 4.51
C TRP A 122 6.91 1.70 4.85
N GLN A 123 7.14 1.29 6.09
CA GLN A 123 6.35 0.22 6.69
C GLN A 123 4.94 0.74 6.93
N ASP A 124 3.92 -0.05 6.59
CA ASP A 124 2.51 0.37 6.69
C ASP A 124 1.96 0.23 8.13
N GLN A 125 2.77 0.65 9.11
CA GLN A 125 2.45 0.59 10.52
C GLN A 125 3.20 1.66 11.32
N ILE A 126 2.51 2.24 12.31
CA ILE A 126 3.15 3.06 13.35
C ILE A 126 3.59 2.13 14.48
N VAL A 127 4.87 2.20 14.84
CA VAL A 127 5.42 1.44 15.96
C VAL A 127 5.67 2.36 17.14
N TYR A 128 5.39 1.88 18.34
CA TYR A 128 5.60 2.65 19.57
C TYR A 128 6.91 2.24 20.21
N ASP A 129 7.82 3.19 20.38
CA ASP A 129 9.02 3.04 21.21
C ASP A 129 8.73 3.69 22.57
N GLY A 130 8.36 2.87 23.55
CA GLY A 130 7.69 3.34 24.77
C GLY A 130 6.36 4.00 24.43
N ASP A 131 6.19 5.27 24.81
CA ASP A 131 5.00 6.09 24.49
C ASP A 131 5.15 6.92 23.21
N THR A 132 6.28 6.82 22.50
CA THR A 132 6.56 7.65 21.33
C THR A 132 6.16 6.95 20.04
N PRO A 133 5.20 7.50 19.27
CA PRO A 133 4.86 6.96 17.95
C PRO A 133 6.01 7.22 16.97
N THR A 134 6.49 6.15 16.34
CA THR A 134 7.57 6.15 15.35
C THR A 134 7.10 5.51 14.05
N ALA A 135 7.53 6.06 12.91
CA ALA A 135 7.36 5.45 11.61
C ALA A 135 8.73 4.94 11.12
N ARG A 136 8.71 3.76 10.49
CA ARG A 136 9.92 3.09 9.99
C ARG A 136 9.83 2.95 8.48
N GLY A 137 10.97 2.95 7.82
CA GLY A 137 11.03 2.78 6.38
C GLY A 137 12.42 2.44 5.90
N VAL A 138 12.55 2.40 4.58
CA VAL A 138 13.80 2.17 3.87
C VAL A 138 13.99 3.20 2.78
N VAL A 139 15.21 3.72 2.66
CA VAL A 139 15.67 4.46 1.50
C VAL A 139 16.36 3.48 0.58
N ALA A 140 15.79 3.27 -0.61
CA ALA A 140 16.40 2.48 -1.66
C ALA A 140 17.16 3.42 -2.60
N THR A 141 18.48 3.29 -2.63
CA THR A 141 19.32 3.80 -3.72
C THR A 141 19.36 2.76 -4.84
N PRO A 142 19.92 3.05 -6.02
CA PRO A 142 20.11 2.02 -7.04
C PRO A 142 20.86 0.79 -6.54
N PHE A 143 21.80 0.93 -5.61
CA PHE A 143 22.69 -0.18 -5.26
C PHE A 143 22.44 -0.75 -3.87
N ASP A 144 21.93 0.05 -2.95
CA ASP A 144 21.83 -0.28 -1.54
C ASP A 144 20.51 0.18 -0.90
N VAL A 145 20.13 -0.46 0.20
CA VAL A 145 18.93 -0.18 0.98
C VAL A 145 19.34 0.24 2.38
N LYS A 146 18.99 1.47 2.79
CA LYS A 146 19.30 1.99 4.13
C LYS A 146 18.02 2.15 4.95
N PRO A 147 17.84 1.39 6.05
CA PRO A 147 16.68 1.54 6.91
C PRO A 147 16.76 2.83 7.73
N PHE A 148 15.61 3.38 8.09
CA PHE A 148 15.50 4.57 8.93
C PHE A 148 14.26 4.50 9.82
N GLN A 149 14.26 5.33 10.86
CA GLN A 149 13.13 5.53 11.77
C GLN A 149 12.97 7.02 12.08
N VAL A 150 11.72 7.48 12.18
CA VAL A 150 11.38 8.88 12.45
C VAL A 150 10.31 8.95 13.53
N SER A 151 10.54 9.77 14.56
CA SER A 151 9.55 10.09 15.58
C SER A 151 8.47 11.00 15.01
N LEU A 152 7.20 10.76 15.34
CA LEU A 152 6.11 11.66 14.93
C LEU A 152 5.94 12.86 15.87
N VAL A 153 6.63 12.88 17.01
CA VAL A 153 6.47 13.88 18.07
C VAL A 153 7.65 14.83 18.13
N ASP A 154 8.86 14.32 17.96
CA ASP A 154 10.06 15.13 18.06
C ASP A 154 10.24 15.99 16.81
N ALA A 155 11.02 17.05 16.92
CA ALA A 155 11.48 17.81 15.77
C ALA A 155 12.96 18.13 15.96
N GLU A 156 13.76 17.89 14.92
CA GLU A 156 15.14 18.35 14.89
C GLU A 156 15.23 19.88 14.87
N GLN A 157 16.37 20.39 15.34
CA GLN A 157 16.69 21.80 15.16
C GLN A 157 17.00 22.10 13.69
N PRO A 158 16.71 23.33 13.22
CA PRO A 158 17.11 23.77 11.89
C PRO A 158 18.64 23.67 11.77
N ALA A 159 19.11 22.96 10.75
CA ALA A 159 20.53 22.88 10.42
C ALA A 159 20.84 23.73 9.18
N ASP A 160 22.03 24.29 9.13
CA ASP A 160 22.46 25.15 8.04
C ASP A 160 22.63 24.39 6.71
N SER A 161 22.43 25.13 5.63
CA SER A 161 22.70 24.63 4.27
C SER A 161 24.21 24.42 4.09
N HIS A 162 24.57 23.35 3.38
CA HIS A 162 25.95 22.94 3.17
C HIS A 162 26.13 22.26 1.81
N TYR A 163 27.37 22.08 1.38
CA TYR A 163 27.71 21.37 0.15
C TYR A 163 27.72 19.86 0.39
N THR A 164 27.51 19.06 -0.66
CA THR A 164 27.50 17.59 -0.55
C THR A 164 28.83 17.01 -0.12
N TRP A 165 29.95 17.69 -0.40
CA TRP A 165 31.28 17.25 0.05
C TRP A 165 31.51 17.56 1.54
N GLU A 166 30.87 18.60 2.10
CA GLU A 166 30.97 18.94 3.53
C GLU A 166 30.40 17.82 4.42
N CYS A 167 29.42 17.06 3.92
CA CYS A 167 28.83 15.90 4.60
C CYS A 167 29.22 14.54 3.98
N SER A 168 30.18 14.52 3.03
CA SER A 168 30.67 13.30 2.37
C SER A 168 29.58 12.49 1.66
N THR A 169 28.68 13.16 0.94
CA THR A 169 27.59 12.55 0.16
C THR A 169 27.69 12.77 -1.34
N THR A 170 28.71 13.48 -1.83
CA THR A 170 28.94 13.66 -3.29
C THR A 170 29.11 12.32 -3.99
N TYR A 171 29.86 11.41 -3.36
CA TYR A 171 30.14 10.08 -3.86
C TYR A 171 29.77 9.02 -2.80
N PRO A 172 29.48 7.78 -3.21
CA PRO A 172 29.31 6.69 -2.27
C PRO A 172 30.62 6.48 -1.48
N LYS A 173 30.50 6.16 -0.19
CA LYS A 173 31.70 5.85 0.61
C LYS A 173 32.32 4.54 0.13
N GLU A 174 33.64 4.42 0.24
CA GLU A 174 34.36 3.20 -0.12
C GLU A 174 33.78 2.00 0.63
N GLY A 175 33.42 0.95 -0.12
CA GLY A 175 32.81 -0.27 0.44
C GLY A 175 31.30 -0.22 0.70
N GLU A 176 30.62 0.92 0.52
CA GLU A 176 29.14 0.98 0.64
C GLU A 176 28.41 0.38 -0.57
N MET A 177 29.00 0.41 -1.78
CA MET A 177 28.42 -0.24 -2.95
C MET A 177 28.67 -1.75 -2.92
N VAL A 178 27.71 -2.48 -2.35
CA VAL A 178 27.73 -3.94 -2.26
C VAL A 178 27.43 -4.62 -3.60
N SER A 179 26.69 -3.94 -4.50
CA SER A 179 26.25 -4.48 -5.79
C SER A 179 26.34 -3.43 -6.89
N SER A 180 26.71 -3.84 -8.10
CA SER A 180 26.60 -3.04 -9.33
C SER A 180 25.28 -3.29 -10.08
N ASN A 181 24.41 -4.14 -9.54
CA ASN A 181 23.14 -4.53 -10.13
C ASN A 181 22.02 -3.66 -9.53
N PRO A 182 21.40 -2.76 -10.31
CA PRO A 182 20.49 -1.77 -9.73
C PRO A 182 19.19 -2.39 -9.23
N ILE A 183 18.68 -1.94 -8.08
CA ILE A 183 17.38 -2.31 -7.52
C ILE A 183 16.28 -1.80 -8.45
N THR A 184 15.37 -2.69 -8.84
CA THR A 184 14.21 -2.35 -9.69
C THR A 184 12.88 -2.54 -8.99
N GLY A 185 12.87 -3.17 -7.81
CA GLY A 185 11.68 -3.29 -6.99
C GLY A 185 12.04 -3.62 -5.55
N LEU A 186 11.25 -3.07 -4.63
CA LEU A 186 11.33 -3.31 -3.20
C LEU A 186 9.91 -3.50 -2.67
N MET A 187 9.74 -4.44 -1.75
CA MET A 187 8.52 -4.58 -0.96
C MET A 187 8.87 -4.62 0.52
N VAL A 188 8.13 -3.89 1.33
CA VAL A 188 8.19 -3.97 2.80
C VAL A 188 7.14 -4.99 3.25
N HIS A 189 7.51 -5.87 4.17
CA HIS A 189 6.63 -6.90 4.72
C HIS A 189 5.98 -6.39 6.00
N ASP A 190 4.65 -6.33 5.99
CA ASP A 190 3.85 -6.11 7.19
C ASP A 190 3.77 -7.46 7.95
N GLN A 191 4.49 -7.60 9.06
CA GLN A 191 4.37 -8.77 9.94
C GLN A 191 3.34 -8.48 11.04
N SER A 192 2.52 -9.49 11.37
CA SER A 192 1.54 -9.48 12.46
C SER A 192 2.21 -9.29 13.84
N ASP A 193 3.43 -9.78 14.01
CA ASP A 193 4.24 -9.57 15.20
C ASP A 193 5.31 -8.51 14.94
N VAL A 194 5.11 -7.33 15.52
CA VAL A 194 6.09 -6.24 15.52
C VAL A 194 7.29 -6.68 16.36
N LYS A 195 8.30 -7.29 15.73
CA LYS A 195 9.57 -7.55 16.40
C LYS A 195 10.25 -6.20 16.74
N PRO A 196 10.81 -6.05 17.96
CA PRO A 196 11.54 -4.84 18.33
C PRO A 196 12.81 -4.72 17.47
N GLY A 197 13.04 -3.54 16.88
CA GLY A 197 14.22 -3.28 16.06
C GLY A 197 14.01 -2.12 15.07
N PRO A 198 15.09 -1.46 14.62
CA PRO A 198 14.99 -0.28 13.74
C PRO A 198 14.80 -0.63 12.25
N VAL A 199 14.96 -1.90 11.87
CA VAL A 199 14.98 -2.33 10.47
C VAL A 199 13.65 -2.99 10.11
N PRO A 200 12.86 -2.42 9.17
CA PRO A 200 11.67 -3.10 8.69
C PRO A 200 12.05 -4.34 7.86
N HIS A 201 11.17 -5.33 7.80
CA HIS A 201 11.38 -6.48 6.93
C HIS A 201 11.09 -6.07 5.48
N TYR A 202 11.97 -6.42 4.55
CA TYR A 202 11.80 -6.13 3.14
C TYR A 202 12.41 -7.24 2.26
N SER A 203 11.95 -7.28 1.01
CA SER A 203 12.66 -7.99 -0.05
C SER A 203 12.86 -7.07 -1.25
N ILE A 204 13.97 -7.27 -1.94
CA ILE A 204 14.30 -6.51 -3.15
C ILE A 204 14.57 -7.44 -4.33
N VAL A 205 14.33 -6.89 -5.51
CA VAL A 205 14.79 -7.43 -6.78
C VAL A 205 15.69 -6.43 -7.49
N ARG A 206 16.72 -6.95 -8.17
CA ARG A 206 17.64 -6.17 -8.98
C ARG A 206 17.50 -6.51 -10.45
N LEU A 207 17.93 -5.57 -11.29
CA LEU A 207 17.68 -5.53 -12.72
C LEU A 207 18.10 -6.80 -13.47
N SER A 208 19.26 -7.38 -13.16
CA SER A 208 19.85 -8.45 -13.95
C SER A 208 20.03 -9.72 -13.14
N ALA A 209 19.39 -10.80 -13.58
CA ALA A 209 19.63 -12.15 -13.05
C ALA A 209 20.35 -12.99 -14.11
N THR A 210 21.56 -13.45 -13.79
CA THR A 210 22.42 -14.21 -14.71
C THR A 210 23.13 -15.33 -13.96
N SER A 211 23.77 -16.28 -14.65
CA SER A 211 24.54 -17.34 -13.98
C SER A 211 25.62 -16.79 -13.04
N ARG A 212 26.26 -15.67 -13.38
CA ARG A 212 27.33 -15.02 -12.59
C ARG A 212 26.82 -13.98 -11.60
N ASN A 213 25.57 -13.57 -11.76
CA ASN A 213 24.95 -12.55 -10.94
C ASN A 213 23.74 -13.15 -10.22
N GLN A 214 23.93 -13.57 -8.97
CA GLN A 214 22.92 -14.21 -8.12
C GLN A 214 22.42 -13.31 -6.98
N ASP A 215 22.91 -12.07 -6.90
CA ASP A 215 22.51 -11.08 -5.89
C ASP A 215 21.15 -10.41 -6.18
N TRP A 216 20.50 -10.83 -7.27
CA TRP A 216 19.34 -10.18 -7.84
C TRP A 216 18.06 -10.31 -7.03
N PHE A 217 18.02 -11.20 -6.04
CA PHE A 217 16.94 -11.28 -5.06
C PHE A 217 17.53 -11.39 -3.66
N GLN A 218 17.16 -10.44 -2.80
CA GLN A 218 17.63 -10.36 -1.42
C GLN A 218 16.43 -10.11 -0.50
N THR A 219 16.46 -10.69 0.68
CA THR A 219 15.44 -10.51 1.72
C THR A 219 16.13 -10.50 3.08
N ASN A 220 15.63 -9.70 4.01
CA ASN A 220 16.07 -9.70 5.41
C ASN A 220 15.10 -10.46 6.32
N LEU A 221 14.10 -11.15 5.76
CA LEU A 221 13.24 -12.07 6.51
C LEU A 221 14.08 -13.20 7.12
N SER A 222 13.70 -13.65 8.32
CA SER A 222 14.35 -14.77 9.00
C SER A 222 14.21 -16.07 8.20
N THR A 223 15.14 -17.02 8.35
CA THR A 223 15.12 -18.29 7.58
C THR A 223 13.83 -19.10 7.77
N GLU A 224 13.14 -18.94 8.92
CA GLU A 224 11.86 -19.55 9.23
C GLU A 224 10.69 -18.91 8.45
N GLU A 225 10.79 -17.61 8.15
CA GLU A 225 9.77 -16.80 7.44
C GLU A 225 10.11 -16.60 5.95
N ALA A 226 11.37 -16.81 5.57
CA ALA A 226 11.92 -16.56 4.23
C ALA A 226 11.68 -17.75 3.30
N ALA A 227 10.42 -18.10 3.07
CA ALA A 227 10.08 -18.96 1.95
C ALA A 227 10.44 -18.23 0.65
N VAL A 228 11.47 -18.71 -0.07
CA VAL A 228 11.87 -18.13 -1.35
C VAL A 228 10.68 -18.22 -2.31
N PRO A 229 10.21 -17.08 -2.88
CA PRO A 229 9.06 -17.11 -3.77
C PRO A 229 9.26 -18.09 -4.93
N LYS A 230 8.19 -18.80 -5.34
CA LYS A 230 8.23 -19.79 -6.44
C LYS A 230 8.77 -19.20 -7.74
N TRP A 231 8.43 -17.94 -8.03
CA TRP A 231 8.98 -17.23 -9.19
C TRP A 231 10.49 -17.01 -9.07
N ALA A 232 11.00 -16.69 -7.87
CA ALA A 232 12.42 -16.47 -7.63
C ALA A 232 13.19 -17.80 -7.77
N ALA A 233 12.69 -18.88 -7.16
CA ALA A 233 13.25 -20.21 -7.33
C ALA A 233 13.30 -20.64 -8.81
N ARG A 234 12.24 -20.33 -9.59
CA ARG A 234 12.19 -20.61 -11.03
C ARG A 234 13.24 -19.82 -11.82
N ILE A 235 13.38 -18.52 -11.58
CA ILE A 235 14.40 -17.68 -12.24
C ILE A 235 15.78 -18.21 -11.90
N ARG A 236 16.07 -18.46 -10.61
CA ARG A 236 17.35 -19.02 -10.15
C ARG A 236 17.68 -20.29 -10.93
N ARG A 237 16.79 -21.29 -10.90
CA ARG A 237 16.96 -22.57 -11.62
C ARG A 237 17.26 -22.39 -13.10
N GLN A 238 16.63 -21.42 -13.77
CA GLN A 238 16.82 -21.21 -15.20
C GLN A 238 18.11 -20.43 -15.52
N THR A 239 18.51 -19.49 -14.67
CA THR A 239 19.78 -18.75 -14.85
C THR A 239 21.00 -19.58 -14.52
N THR A 240 20.88 -20.55 -13.60
CA THR A 240 21.96 -21.47 -13.25
C THR A 240 21.97 -22.73 -14.12
N ARG A 241 20.98 -22.92 -15.00
CA ARG A 241 20.96 -24.05 -15.92
C ARG A 241 22.05 -23.87 -16.95
N LEU A 242 22.90 -24.88 -17.01
CA LEU A 242 24.01 -25.00 -17.94
C LEU A 242 23.66 -26.01 -19.02
N VAL A 243 23.97 -25.69 -20.27
CA VAL A 243 23.81 -26.60 -21.42
C VAL A 243 25.18 -26.84 -22.07
N PRO A 244 25.44 -28.04 -22.61
CA PRO A 244 26.66 -28.28 -23.39
C PRO A 244 26.75 -27.30 -24.57
N ARG A 245 27.94 -26.79 -24.84
CA ARG A 245 28.18 -25.85 -25.95
C ARG A 245 27.76 -26.43 -27.29
N VAL A 246 27.93 -27.72 -27.51
CA VAL A 246 27.49 -28.42 -28.73
C VAL A 246 25.98 -28.27 -28.93
N ALA A 247 25.17 -28.54 -27.90
CA ALA A 247 23.72 -28.38 -27.95
C ALA A 247 23.27 -26.92 -28.07
N ALA A 248 24.10 -25.96 -27.64
CA ALA A 248 23.82 -24.52 -27.81
C ALA A 248 24.08 -23.99 -29.23
N LEU A 249 24.88 -24.70 -30.02
CA LEU A 249 25.20 -24.35 -31.41
C LEU A 249 24.25 -25.03 -32.41
N GLU A 250 23.50 -26.05 -31.97
CA GLU A 250 22.54 -26.80 -32.77
C GLU A 250 21.34 -25.91 -33.14
N GLY A 251 21.30 -25.40 -34.38
CA GLY A 251 20.24 -24.52 -34.90
C GLY A 251 20.70 -23.16 -35.45
N ILE A 252 22.01 -22.89 -35.47
CA ILE A 252 22.57 -21.83 -36.33
C ILE A 252 22.77 -22.47 -37.71
N ASP A 253 21.93 -22.12 -38.69
CA ASP A 253 22.18 -22.47 -40.09
C ASP A 253 23.50 -21.80 -40.51
N SER A 254 24.58 -22.58 -40.44
CA SER A 254 25.93 -22.14 -40.75
C SER A 254 26.08 -22.08 -42.27
N ASP A 255 25.64 -20.98 -42.87
CA ASP A 255 25.92 -20.66 -44.29
C ASP A 255 27.39 -20.22 -44.52
N SER A 256 28.28 -20.38 -43.53
CA SER A 256 29.72 -20.13 -43.70
C SER A 256 30.47 -21.42 -44.06
N GLU A 257 30.80 -21.57 -45.34
CA GLU A 257 31.76 -22.55 -45.86
C GLU A 257 33.23 -22.21 -45.54
N ASP A 258 33.49 -21.48 -44.44
CA ASP A 258 34.85 -21.18 -44.01
C ASP A 258 35.25 -22.20 -42.95
N SER A 259 35.99 -23.20 -43.43
CA SER A 259 36.68 -24.22 -42.66
C SER A 259 37.68 -23.58 -41.70
N GLU A 260 37.35 -23.57 -40.41
CA GLU A 260 38.32 -23.47 -39.32
C GLU A 260 38.36 -24.82 -38.58
N ASP A 261 38.75 -25.86 -39.32
CA ASP A 261 39.44 -27.03 -38.78
C ASP A 261 40.76 -26.51 -38.18
N ASP A 262 40.95 -26.66 -36.86
CA ASP A 262 42.22 -26.60 -36.10
C ASP A 262 42.14 -25.88 -34.73
N LEU A 263 41.04 -26.01 -33.98
CA LEU A 263 41.05 -25.72 -32.53
C LEU A 263 40.37 -26.82 -31.69
N MET A 264 41.15 -27.87 -31.41
CA MET A 264 41.08 -28.74 -30.21
C MET A 264 39.70 -29.35 -29.90
N GLU A 265 39.40 -30.52 -30.48
CA GLU A 265 38.20 -31.34 -30.20
C GLU A 265 38.12 -31.90 -28.77
N GLU A 266 39.16 -31.80 -27.94
CA GLU A 266 39.18 -32.48 -26.63
C GLU A 266 38.46 -31.74 -25.48
N ASP A 267 38.09 -30.45 -25.63
CA ASP A 267 37.53 -29.68 -24.49
C ASP A 267 36.18 -28.98 -24.77
N THR A 268 35.71 -28.95 -26.02
CA THR A 268 34.44 -28.28 -26.37
C THR A 268 33.20 -29.04 -25.89
N SER A 269 33.32 -30.35 -25.66
CA SER A 269 32.26 -31.20 -25.10
C SER A 269 32.04 -31.01 -23.59
N GLN A 270 33.02 -30.43 -22.88
CA GLN A 270 32.92 -30.08 -21.45
C GLN A 270 32.53 -28.61 -21.22
N LEU A 271 32.70 -27.74 -22.22
CA LEU A 271 32.31 -26.35 -22.11
C LEU A 271 30.79 -26.24 -21.97
N GLN A 272 30.34 -25.76 -20.82
CA GLN A 272 28.93 -25.50 -20.55
C GLN A 272 28.65 -24.00 -20.58
N VAL A 273 27.53 -23.63 -21.20
CA VAL A 273 27.09 -22.24 -21.30
C VAL A 273 25.74 -22.05 -20.60
N PRO A 274 25.49 -20.89 -19.98
CA PRO A 274 24.18 -20.54 -19.45
C PRO A 274 23.15 -20.49 -20.58
N GLU A 275 21.94 -20.98 -20.33
CA GLU A 275 20.84 -20.97 -21.32
C GLU A 275 20.05 -19.64 -21.31
N ALA A 276 19.91 -19.01 -20.14
CA ALA A 276 19.02 -17.88 -19.96
C ALA A 276 19.59 -16.80 -19.05
N ARG A 277 19.27 -15.56 -19.40
CA ARG A 277 19.36 -14.42 -18.49
C ARG A 277 18.00 -13.75 -18.36
N TYR A 278 17.78 -13.10 -17.24
CA TYR A 278 16.55 -12.37 -16.96
C TYR A 278 16.84 -10.90 -16.69
N ARG A 279 15.99 -10.04 -17.24
CA ARG A 279 15.85 -8.65 -16.80
C ARG A 279 14.60 -8.53 -15.95
N ILE A 280 14.73 -8.02 -14.73
CA ILE A 280 13.63 -7.81 -13.80
C ILE A 280 13.25 -6.32 -13.81
N TRP A 281 11.98 -6.04 -14.08
CA TRP A 281 11.46 -4.69 -14.24
C TRP A 281 10.80 -4.14 -12.97
N GLY A 282 10.31 -5.01 -12.10
CA GLY A 282 9.66 -4.61 -10.86
C GLY A 282 9.05 -5.77 -10.10
N LEU A 283 8.70 -5.48 -8.85
CA LEU A 283 8.11 -6.38 -7.88
C LEU A 283 6.90 -5.70 -7.25
N ALA A 284 5.83 -6.45 -7.03
CA ALA A 284 4.66 -6.01 -6.29
C ALA A 284 4.15 -7.13 -5.38
N HIS A 285 3.49 -6.76 -4.29
CA HIS A 285 2.71 -7.67 -3.47
C HIS A 285 1.24 -7.29 -3.49
N SER A 286 0.38 -8.25 -3.19
CA SER A 286 -1.05 -8.04 -3.07
C SER A 286 -1.39 -7.20 -1.83
N PRO A 287 -2.59 -6.58 -1.75
CA PRO A 287 -2.94 -5.67 -0.66
C PRO A 287 -2.74 -6.24 0.75
N GLY A 288 -3.00 -7.54 0.96
CA GLY A 288 -2.78 -8.27 2.20
C GLY A 288 -1.47 -9.06 2.26
N GLY A 289 -0.62 -8.99 1.23
CA GLY A 289 0.71 -9.60 1.21
C GLY A 289 0.74 -11.12 0.95
N GLY A 290 -0.40 -11.76 0.68
CA GLY A 290 -0.48 -13.21 0.45
C GLY A 290 0.07 -13.65 -0.91
N THR A 291 0.15 -12.74 -1.89
CA THR A 291 0.71 -13.00 -3.23
C THR A 291 1.78 -11.98 -3.58
N THR A 292 2.83 -12.43 -4.26
CA THR A 292 3.86 -11.58 -4.89
C THR A 292 3.88 -11.80 -6.40
N ALA A 293 4.16 -10.73 -7.15
CA ALA A 293 4.25 -10.73 -8.59
C ALA A 293 5.53 -10.02 -9.05
N VAL A 294 6.21 -10.61 -10.04
CA VAL A 294 7.40 -10.01 -10.66
C VAL A 294 7.18 -9.87 -12.16
N LEU A 295 7.59 -8.73 -12.72
CA LEU A 295 7.61 -8.48 -14.16
C LEU A 295 9.03 -8.72 -14.69
N VAL A 296 9.19 -9.65 -15.62
CA VAL A 296 10.51 -10.03 -16.14
C VAL A 296 10.53 -10.21 -17.65
N SER A 297 11.67 -9.95 -18.27
CA SER A 297 11.97 -10.36 -19.64
C SER A 297 13.01 -11.48 -19.61
N ARG A 298 12.68 -12.62 -20.22
CA ARG A 298 13.64 -13.72 -20.44
C ARG A 298 14.38 -13.43 -21.74
N TYR A 299 15.69 -13.63 -21.73
CA TYR A 299 16.53 -13.62 -22.92
C TYR A 299 17.26 -14.95 -23.02
N ASN A 300 17.21 -15.54 -24.21
CA ASN A 300 18.12 -16.62 -24.57
C ASN A 300 19.55 -16.06 -24.70
N THR A 301 20.53 -16.77 -24.12
CA THR A 301 21.96 -16.42 -24.22
C THR A 301 22.69 -17.21 -25.30
N LEU A 302 22.02 -18.20 -25.90
CA LEU A 302 22.59 -19.07 -26.93
C LEU A 302 22.41 -18.48 -28.33
N HIS A 303 21.27 -17.83 -28.58
CA HIS A 303 20.95 -17.24 -29.87
C HIS A 303 20.48 -15.79 -29.74
N PRO A 304 20.77 -14.93 -30.73
CA PRO A 304 20.27 -13.57 -30.76
C PRO A 304 18.74 -13.55 -30.92
N GLU A 305 18.02 -13.37 -29.82
CA GLU A 305 16.56 -13.16 -29.85
C GLU A 305 16.22 -11.71 -30.21
N ARG A 306 15.45 -11.51 -31.30
CA ARG A 306 15.01 -10.17 -31.73
C ARG A 306 13.92 -9.55 -30.84
N ARG A 307 13.20 -10.35 -30.03
CA ARG A 307 12.09 -9.89 -29.17
C ARG A 307 12.04 -10.67 -27.86
N ALA A 308 12.51 -10.06 -26.78
CA ALA A 308 12.26 -10.60 -25.44
C ALA A 308 10.84 -10.26 -25.00
N LEU A 309 10.03 -11.30 -24.76
CA LEU A 309 8.68 -11.13 -24.24
C LEU A 309 8.72 -10.87 -22.73
N CYS A 310 8.00 -9.84 -22.29
CA CYS A 310 7.74 -9.61 -20.87
C CYS A 310 6.76 -10.67 -20.35
N LYS A 311 7.01 -11.18 -19.15
CA LYS A 311 6.20 -12.17 -18.46
C LYS A 311 5.96 -11.72 -17.02
N LEU A 312 4.74 -11.90 -16.55
CA LEU A 312 4.40 -11.81 -15.14
C LEU A 312 4.54 -13.21 -14.53
N MET A 313 5.23 -13.30 -13.39
CA MET A 313 5.34 -14.52 -12.61
C MET A 313 4.82 -14.26 -11.20
N PHE A 314 4.02 -15.19 -10.67
CA PHE A 314 3.39 -15.07 -9.36
C PHE A 314 3.94 -16.10 -8.38
N SER A 315 3.89 -15.76 -7.09
CA SER A 315 4.06 -16.70 -5.99
C SER A 315 3.07 -16.37 -4.89
N ARG A 316 2.40 -17.39 -4.38
CA ARG A 316 1.57 -17.34 -3.18
C ARG A 316 2.43 -17.70 -1.97
N ARG A 317 2.16 -17.14 -0.78
CA ARG A 317 2.72 -17.64 0.47
C ARG A 317 2.05 -18.98 0.79
N ASP A 318 2.86 -20.04 0.88
CA ASP A 318 2.37 -21.35 1.30
C ASP A 318 2.41 -21.38 2.83
N GLU A 319 1.35 -20.88 3.49
CA GLU A 319 1.10 -21.24 4.89
C GLU A 319 0.20 -22.47 4.86
N GLU A 320 0.71 -23.60 5.35
CA GLU A 320 -0.14 -24.74 5.72
C GLU A 320 -1.19 -24.20 6.69
N ARG A 321 -2.44 -24.52 6.39
CA ARG A 321 -3.60 -24.08 7.15
C ARG A 321 -3.53 -24.73 8.54
N ASP A 322 -2.86 -24.09 9.49
CA ASP A 322 -2.94 -24.50 10.89
C ASP A 322 -4.36 -24.21 11.38
N GLU A 323 -5.26 -25.17 11.18
CA GLU A 323 -6.65 -25.12 11.66
C GLU A 323 -6.72 -24.98 13.20
N ALA A 324 -5.61 -25.17 13.91
CA ALA A 324 -5.46 -25.01 15.35
C ALA A 324 -5.08 -23.58 15.79
N ALA A 325 -4.45 -22.78 14.92
CA ALA A 325 -4.17 -21.38 15.18
C ALA A 325 -5.35 -20.57 14.61
N GLY A 326 -6.43 -20.45 15.41
CA GLY A 326 -7.63 -19.70 15.03
C GLY A 326 -7.25 -18.42 14.29
N SER A 327 -7.71 -18.31 13.04
CA SER A 327 -7.46 -17.25 12.06
C SER A 327 -7.08 -15.89 12.69
N VAL A 328 -5.78 -15.66 12.92
CA VAL A 328 -5.25 -14.33 13.22
C VAL A 328 -4.38 -13.86 12.06
N MET A 329 -4.95 -13.80 10.85
CA MET A 329 -4.51 -12.78 9.89
C MET A 329 -5.30 -11.50 10.14
N SER A 330 -4.98 -10.82 11.24
CA SER A 330 -5.55 -9.52 11.58
C SER A 330 -4.44 -8.52 11.82
N VAL A 331 -4.23 -7.61 10.85
CA VAL A 331 -3.86 -6.21 11.15
C VAL A 331 -4.39 -5.23 10.09
N LYS A 332 -4.55 -5.66 8.82
CA LYS A 332 -4.95 -4.75 7.74
C LYS A 332 -6.46 -4.76 7.53
N GLN A 333 -7.13 -3.64 7.79
CA GLN A 333 -8.51 -3.41 7.31
C GLN A 333 -8.49 -3.29 5.79
N LEU A 334 -8.45 -4.43 5.10
CA LEU A 334 -8.53 -4.50 3.66
C LEU A 334 -9.92 -4.08 3.20
N THR A 335 -10.00 -3.37 2.08
CA THR A 335 -11.27 -3.18 1.39
C THR A 335 -11.82 -4.53 0.93
N THR A 336 -13.11 -4.62 0.65
CA THR A 336 -13.71 -5.86 0.12
C THR A 336 -12.95 -6.36 -1.11
N GLU A 337 -12.55 -5.47 -2.03
CA GLU A 337 -11.77 -5.85 -3.22
C GLU A 337 -10.41 -6.44 -2.83
N GLY A 338 -9.73 -5.86 -1.84
CA GLY A 338 -8.50 -6.40 -1.28
C GLY A 338 -8.71 -7.77 -0.64
N GLN A 339 -9.77 -7.94 0.15
CA GLN A 339 -10.13 -9.22 0.77
C GLN A 339 -10.44 -10.30 -0.29
N VAL A 340 -11.20 -9.95 -1.33
CA VAL A 340 -11.55 -10.87 -2.43
C VAL A 340 -10.30 -11.28 -3.19
N TRP A 341 -9.37 -10.35 -3.44
CA TRP A 341 -8.09 -10.68 -4.04
C TRP A 341 -7.28 -11.67 -3.20
N GLU A 342 -7.14 -11.42 -1.90
CA GLU A 342 -6.44 -12.33 -1.01
C GLU A 342 -7.13 -13.69 -0.93
N TRP A 343 -8.45 -13.74 -0.87
CA TRP A 343 -9.21 -15.00 -0.90
C TRP A 343 -8.93 -15.80 -2.18
N MET A 344 -9.02 -15.17 -3.35
CA MET A 344 -8.80 -15.85 -4.64
C MET A 344 -7.35 -16.31 -4.81
N TYR A 345 -6.38 -15.43 -4.52
CA TYR A 345 -5.00 -15.62 -4.92
C TYR A 345 -4.02 -15.78 -3.76
N GLY A 346 -4.26 -15.10 -2.65
CA GLY A 346 -3.35 -14.98 -1.49
C GLY A 346 -3.61 -15.90 -0.30
N ASN A 347 -4.57 -16.83 -0.39
CA ASN A 347 -4.99 -17.71 0.74
C ASN A 347 -5.76 -17.00 1.86
N GLY A 348 -6.37 -15.85 1.56
CA GLY A 348 -7.23 -15.14 2.50
C GLY A 348 -8.51 -15.93 2.86
N PRO A 349 -9.16 -15.59 3.98
CA PRO A 349 -10.43 -16.18 4.39
C PRO A 349 -11.57 -15.80 3.42
N GLU A 350 -12.71 -16.49 3.52
CA GLU A 350 -13.92 -16.13 2.76
C GLU A 350 -14.34 -14.68 3.02
N VAL A 351 -14.87 -14.03 1.99
CA VAL A 351 -15.34 -12.65 2.05
C VAL A 351 -16.85 -12.62 2.21
N LEU A 352 -17.30 -12.01 3.30
CA LEU A 352 -18.71 -11.88 3.64
C LEU A 352 -19.47 -11.05 2.61
N GLY A 353 -20.66 -11.53 2.26
CA GLY A 353 -21.49 -10.90 1.23
C GLY A 353 -20.97 -11.04 -0.21
N THR A 354 -19.84 -11.71 -0.45
CA THR A 354 -19.38 -12.06 -1.81
C THR A 354 -19.27 -13.58 -2.00
N THR A 355 -18.54 -14.25 -1.11
CA THR A 355 -18.25 -15.70 -1.25
C THR A 355 -18.95 -16.53 -0.17
N SER A 356 -19.21 -15.93 0.99
CA SER A 356 -19.98 -16.58 2.06
C SER A 356 -21.49 -16.53 1.76
N THR A 357 -22.21 -17.59 2.11
CA THR A 357 -23.69 -17.58 2.11
C THR A 357 -24.27 -16.58 3.10
N SER A 358 -23.52 -16.22 4.15
CA SER A 358 -23.91 -15.17 5.08
C SER A 358 -23.59 -13.78 4.52
N LYS A 359 -24.60 -12.91 4.49
CA LYS A 359 -24.46 -11.51 4.06
C LYS A 359 -23.89 -10.59 5.14
N ILE A 360 -23.89 -11.03 6.39
CA ILE A 360 -23.42 -10.30 7.58
C ILE A 360 -22.57 -11.24 8.44
N ALA A 361 -21.46 -10.76 9.02
CA ALA A 361 -20.71 -11.56 9.99
C ALA A 361 -21.53 -11.73 11.28
N PRO A 362 -21.57 -12.91 11.92
CA PRO A 362 -22.08 -13.09 13.28
C PRO A 362 -21.46 -12.08 14.27
N GLU A 363 -20.18 -11.76 14.09
CA GLU A 363 -19.45 -10.79 14.93
C GLU A 363 -19.88 -9.33 14.66
N LEU A 364 -20.32 -9.02 13.43
CA LEU A 364 -20.86 -7.70 13.03
C LEU A 364 -22.34 -7.55 13.40
N HIS A 365 -23.02 -8.60 13.84
CA HIS A 365 -24.34 -8.47 14.48
C HIS A 365 -24.27 -7.81 15.87
N ASN A 366 -23.08 -7.77 16.49
CA ASN A 366 -22.85 -7.23 17.83
C ASN A 366 -21.91 -6.02 17.81
N THR A 367 -22.01 -5.15 16.80
CA THR A 367 -21.26 -3.90 16.81
C THR A 367 -21.72 -2.99 17.96
N PRO A 368 -20.83 -2.16 18.55
CA PRO A 368 -21.21 -1.18 19.56
C PRO A 368 -22.36 -0.29 19.09
N LEU A 369 -22.36 0.07 17.80
CA LEU A 369 -23.42 0.84 17.18
C LEU A 369 -24.76 0.09 17.15
N ARG A 370 -24.77 -1.20 16.82
CA ARG A 370 -25.99 -2.01 16.82
C ARG A 370 -26.55 -2.22 18.23
N GLU A 371 -25.68 -2.41 19.21
CA GLU A 371 -26.10 -2.50 20.62
C GLU A 371 -26.66 -1.16 21.12
N GLN A 372 -26.05 -0.03 20.74
CA GLN A 372 -26.56 1.31 21.07
C GLN A 372 -28.00 1.53 20.60
N PHE A 373 -28.36 1.04 19.40
CA PHE A 373 -29.70 1.24 18.82
C PHE A 373 -30.68 0.09 19.10
N LYS A 374 -30.31 -0.90 19.93
CA LYS A 374 -31.11 -2.11 20.16
C LYS A 374 -32.48 -1.83 20.76
N ASP A 375 -32.54 -1.00 21.80
CA ASP A 375 -33.80 -0.64 22.47
C ASP A 375 -34.72 0.16 21.55
N ILE A 376 -34.14 1.05 20.74
CA ILE A 376 -34.89 1.82 19.73
C ILE A 376 -35.47 0.88 18.69
N THR A 377 -34.67 -0.07 18.21
CA THR A 377 -35.09 -1.06 17.21
C THR A 377 -36.31 -1.85 17.69
N ALA A 378 -36.35 -2.24 18.96
CA ALA A 378 -37.48 -2.95 19.56
C ALA A 378 -38.75 -2.08 19.71
N GLN A 379 -38.60 -0.76 19.76
CA GLN A 379 -39.69 0.20 19.95
C GLN A 379 -40.24 0.76 18.63
N GLN A 380 -39.64 0.44 17.47
CA GLN A 380 -40.08 0.96 16.19
C GLN A 380 -41.50 0.45 15.83
N ARG A 381 -42.35 1.39 15.39
CA ARG A 381 -43.72 1.12 14.95
C ARG A 381 -43.85 1.43 13.46
N CYS A 382 -44.76 0.71 12.79
CA CYS A 382 -44.99 0.85 11.36
C CYS A 382 -45.49 2.26 11.02
N VAL A 383 -44.80 2.96 10.10
CA VAL A 383 -45.20 4.30 9.64
C VAL A 383 -46.57 4.36 8.94
N PHE A 384 -47.09 3.23 8.46
CA PHE A 384 -48.37 3.19 7.74
C PHE A 384 -49.57 2.84 8.62
N CYS A 385 -49.39 2.02 9.66
CA CYS A 385 -50.50 1.50 10.45
C CYS A 385 -50.25 1.48 11.97
N ASP A 386 -49.11 2.00 12.42
CA ASP A 386 -48.69 2.10 13.82
C ASP A 386 -48.65 0.76 14.59
N ALA A 387 -48.70 -0.37 13.89
CA ALA A 387 -48.51 -1.69 14.47
C ALA A 387 -47.03 -1.92 14.84
N ALA A 388 -46.79 -2.77 15.85
CA ALA A 388 -45.46 -3.18 16.24
C ALA A 388 -44.74 -3.91 15.09
N LEU A 389 -43.42 -3.73 15.01
CA LEU A 389 -42.58 -4.40 14.03
C LEU A 389 -41.97 -5.68 14.61
N ARG A 390 -42.12 -6.79 13.91
CA ARG A 390 -41.34 -8.01 14.11
C ARG A 390 -40.08 -7.93 13.28
N LEU A 391 -38.94 -8.14 13.91
CA LEU A 391 -37.63 -8.05 13.29
C LEU A 391 -37.21 -9.45 12.83
N GLU A 392 -37.09 -9.64 11.51
CA GLU A 392 -36.48 -10.81 10.87
C GLU A 392 -35.03 -10.48 10.49
N GLU A 393 -34.25 -11.41 9.92
CA GLU A 393 -32.80 -11.20 9.70
C GLU A 393 -32.48 -9.92 8.92
N ASP A 394 -33.06 -9.76 7.73
CA ASP A 394 -32.80 -8.63 6.81
C ASP A 394 -33.99 -7.65 6.68
N GLU A 395 -35.17 -8.04 7.18
CA GLU A 395 -36.43 -7.30 7.03
C GLU A 395 -37.15 -7.09 8.36
N ALA A 396 -37.96 -6.04 8.44
CA ALA A 396 -38.86 -5.77 9.55
C ALA A 396 -40.30 -5.76 9.02
N LYS A 397 -41.17 -6.55 9.65
CA LYS A 397 -42.54 -6.76 9.21
C LYS A 397 -43.53 -6.39 10.31
N CYS A 398 -44.51 -5.55 9.99
CA CYS A 398 -45.60 -5.27 10.93
C CYS A 398 -46.66 -6.37 10.91
N ASP A 399 -47.50 -6.47 11.94
CA ASP A 399 -48.57 -7.47 12.00
C ASP A 399 -49.60 -7.37 10.86
N ASN A 400 -49.76 -6.17 10.28
CA ASN A 400 -50.62 -5.93 9.12
C ASN A 400 -49.93 -6.21 7.77
N GLY A 401 -48.70 -6.73 7.76
CA GLY A 401 -48.00 -7.19 6.55
C GLY A 401 -47.14 -6.17 5.82
N HIS A 402 -47.01 -4.92 6.27
CA HIS A 402 -46.03 -3.97 5.71
C HIS A 402 -44.59 -4.41 6.03
N MET A 403 -43.71 -4.34 5.04
CA MET A 403 -42.32 -4.81 5.12
C MET A 403 -41.36 -3.65 4.89
N PHE A 404 -40.28 -3.63 5.65
CA PHE A 404 -39.23 -2.61 5.60
C PHE A 404 -37.87 -3.29 5.62
N ALA A 405 -36.93 -2.78 4.81
CA ALA A 405 -35.54 -3.24 4.90
C ALA A 405 -34.93 -2.82 6.25
N ARG A 406 -34.00 -3.62 6.77
CA ARG A 406 -33.24 -3.28 7.97
C ARG A 406 -31.89 -2.66 7.62
N CYS A 407 -31.46 -1.72 8.46
CA CYS A 407 -30.13 -1.17 8.41
C CYS A 407 -29.12 -2.23 8.85
N ALA A 408 -28.20 -2.64 7.98
CA ALA A 408 -27.18 -3.63 8.32
C ALA A 408 -26.27 -3.18 9.47
N SER A 409 -26.04 -1.87 9.61
CA SER A 409 -25.16 -1.29 10.64
C SER A 409 -25.82 -1.20 12.02
N THR A 410 -27.12 -0.89 12.10
CA THR A 410 -27.80 -0.60 13.37
C THR A 410 -28.95 -1.53 13.71
N GLY A 411 -29.43 -2.32 12.75
CA GLY A 411 -30.60 -3.17 12.89
C GLY A 411 -31.95 -2.44 12.76
N LEU A 412 -31.96 -1.10 12.68
CA LEU A 412 -33.17 -0.28 12.56
C LEU A 412 -33.93 -0.55 11.26
N ALA A 413 -35.26 -0.58 11.33
CA ALA A 413 -36.13 -0.57 10.16
C ALA A 413 -36.02 0.77 9.40
N ILE A 414 -35.85 0.70 8.08
CA ILE A 414 -35.71 1.84 7.18
C ILE A 414 -37.10 2.18 6.65
N MET A 415 -37.73 3.19 7.22
CA MET A 415 -39.15 3.49 7.00
C MET A 415 -39.41 4.75 6.15
N ALA A 416 -38.37 5.39 5.62
CA ALA A 416 -38.50 6.52 4.71
C ALA A 416 -37.67 6.30 3.43
N PRO A 417 -38.07 6.88 2.29
CA PRO A 417 -37.24 6.93 1.11
C PRO A 417 -36.01 7.83 1.34
N ASP A 418 -34.95 7.59 0.57
CA ASP A 418 -33.71 8.40 0.53
C ASP A 418 -32.95 8.62 1.87
N ILE A 419 -33.27 7.87 2.92
CA ILE A 419 -32.50 7.91 4.19
C ILE A 419 -31.44 6.81 4.29
N SER A 420 -31.29 5.99 3.24
CA SER A 420 -30.40 4.82 3.23
C SER A 420 -29.57 4.73 1.96
N ARG A 421 -28.43 4.06 2.02
CA ARG A 421 -27.60 3.66 0.88
C ARG A 421 -27.56 2.15 0.75
N ILE A 422 -27.45 1.65 -0.48
CA ILE A 422 -27.37 0.21 -0.78
C ILE A 422 -25.89 -0.17 -0.88
N CYS A 423 -25.49 -1.23 -0.18
CA CYS A 423 -24.14 -1.77 -0.31
C CYS A 423 -23.97 -2.46 -1.66
N ALA A 424 -22.90 -2.15 -2.39
CA ALA A 424 -22.59 -2.77 -3.68
C ALA A 424 -22.11 -4.24 -3.55
N VAL A 425 -21.88 -4.70 -2.32
CA VAL A 425 -21.35 -6.04 -2.02
C VAL A 425 -22.47 -6.93 -1.50
N CYS A 426 -22.95 -6.70 -0.28
CA CYS A 426 -23.98 -7.55 0.32
C CYS A 426 -25.42 -7.18 -0.07
N GLU A 427 -25.62 -6.10 -0.84
CA GLU A 427 -26.92 -5.56 -1.27
C GLU A 427 -27.83 -5.07 -0.13
N LEU A 428 -27.39 -5.16 1.12
CA LEU A 428 -28.11 -4.65 2.27
C LEU A 428 -28.03 -3.13 2.34
N ARG A 429 -29.01 -2.54 3.02
CA ARG A 429 -29.11 -1.09 3.19
C ARG A 429 -28.45 -0.65 4.50
N CYS A 430 -27.80 0.51 4.49
CA CYS A 430 -27.36 1.20 5.70
C CYS A 430 -27.94 2.62 5.72
N LEU A 431 -28.39 3.08 6.89
CA LEU A 431 -28.87 4.45 7.06
C LEU A 431 -27.73 5.47 6.81
N LYS A 432 -28.06 6.60 6.20
CA LYS A 432 -27.13 7.73 6.04
C LYS A 432 -26.73 8.24 7.44
N VAL A 433 -25.48 8.70 7.59
CA VAL A 433 -24.97 9.23 8.88
C VAL A 433 -25.82 10.40 9.39
N THR A 434 -26.32 11.23 8.48
CA THR A 434 -27.26 12.33 8.79
C THR A 434 -28.51 11.82 9.49
N GLU A 435 -29.10 10.73 8.99
CA GLU A 435 -30.29 10.12 9.57
C GLU A 435 -29.99 9.43 10.90
N LEU A 436 -28.88 8.70 10.99
CA LEU A 436 -28.45 8.10 12.26
C LEU A 436 -28.26 9.18 13.34
N THR A 437 -27.66 10.31 12.98
CA THR A 437 -27.47 11.47 13.87
C THR A 437 -28.81 12.04 14.33
N ARG A 438 -29.75 12.20 13.40
CA ARG A 438 -31.12 12.65 13.72
C ARG A 438 -31.80 11.71 14.72
N ILE A 439 -31.73 10.40 14.49
CA ILE A 439 -32.35 9.40 15.39
C ILE A 439 -31.64 9.38 16.74
N ALA A 440 -30.31 9.48 16.78
CA ALA A 440 -29.57 9.50 18.03
C ALA A 440 -29.91 10.73 18.87
N VAL A 441 -29.96 11.92 18.27
CA VAL A 441 -30.34 13.16 18.99
C VAL A 441 -31.75 13.07 19.55
N GLN A 442 -32.69 12.46 18.82
CA GLN A 442 -34.07 12.30 19.28
C GLN A 442 -34.22 11.34 20.47
N ASN A 443 -33.39 10.31 20.57
CA ASN A 443 -33.56 9.25 21.56
C ASN A 443 -32.55 9.33 22.73
N PHE A 444 -31.34 9.82 22.47
CA PHE A 444 -30.24 9.88 23.46
C PHE A 444 -29.85 11.31 23.85
N GLY A 445 -30.39 12.32 23.16
CA GLY A 445 -30.14 13.73 23.43
C GLY A 445 -29.03 14.37 22.58
N PRO A 446 -28.87 15.70 22.65
CA PRO A 446 -27.84 16.41 21.90
C PRO A 446 -26.43 16.04 22.40
N GLY A 447 -25.50 15.80 21.46
CA GLY A 447 -24.09 15.48 21.75
C GLY A 447 -23.74 14.00 21.75
N THR A 448 -24.68 13.09 21.45
CA THR A 448 -24.40 11.66 21.29
C THR A 448 -23.44 11.40 20.13
N ARG A 449 -22.35 10.67 20.39
CA ARG A 449 -21.40 10.26 19.36
C ARG A 449 -21.90 9.01 18.64
N ILE A 450 -21.79 9.02 17.31
CA ILE A 450 -22.10 7.89 16.43
C ILE A 450 -20.80 7.46 15.78
N GLU A 451 -20.35 6.25 16.10
CA GLU A 451 -19.16 5.66 15.49
C GLU A 451 -19.55 4.96 14.18
N SER A 452 -19.76 5.76 13.13
CA SER A 452 -20.00 5.26 11.77
C SER A 452 -19.13 6.03 10.78
N SER A 453 -18.37 5.32 9.94
CA SER A 453 -17.55 5.93 8.88
C SER A 453 -18.41 6.63 7.82
N GLY A 454 -19.64 6.16 7.61
CA GLY A 454 -20.54 6.63 6.55
C GLY A 454 -20.07 6.33 5.12
N GLU A 455 -18.91 5.71 4.96
CA GLU A 455 -18.26 5.42 3.66
C GLU A 455 -18.30 3.94 3.32
N THR A 456 -18.39 3.07 4.33
CA THR A 456 -18.45 1.62 4.20
C THR A 456 -19.68 1.04 4.87
N CYS A 457 -20.16 -0.10 4.38
CA CYS A 457 -21.27 -0.85 4.93
C CYS A 457 -20.88 -1.45 6.28
N GLY A 458 -21.61 -1.12 7.35
CA GLY A 458 -21.36 -1.69 8.69
C GLY A 458 -21.67 -3.19 8.82
N GLY A 459 -22.25 -3.83 7.79
CA GLY A 459 -22.52 -5.26 7.78
C GLY A 459 -21.43 -6.14 7.14
N CYS A 460 -20.76 -5.65 6.09
CA CYS A 460 -19.74 -6.41 5.34
C CYS A 460 -18.45 -5.61 5.00
N GLY A 461 -18.38 -4.33 5.35
CA GLY A 461 -17.26 -3.44 4.99
C GLY A 461 -17.27 -2.93 3.55
N GLY A 462 -18.20 -3.40 2.71
CA GLY A 462 -18.30 -3.01 1.29
C GLY A 462 -18.70 -1.57 1.05
N LYS A 463 -18.32 -1.00 -0.10
CA LYS A 463 -18.72 0.36 -0.50
C LYS A 463 -20.20 0.43 -0.90
N PHE A 464 -20.76 1.63 -0.82
CA PHE A 464 -22.13 1.88 -1.28
C PHE A 464 -22.19 2.13 -2.80
N VAL A 465 -23.30 1.74 -3.42
CA VAL A 465 -23.61 2.10 -4.81
C VAL A 465 -23.74 3.63 -4.88
N ALA A 466 -23.11 4.23 -5.91
CA ALA A 466 -23.10 5.67 -6.14
C ALA A 466 -24.46 6.20 -6.57
#